data_AF-A0A8C5JVC2-F1
#
_entry.id   AF-A0A8C5JVC2-F1
#
_cell.length_a   1.000
_cell.length_b   1.000
_cell.length_c   1.000
_cell.angle_alpha   90.00
_cell.angle_beta   90.00
_cell.angle_gamma   90.00
#
_symmetry.space_group_name_H-M   'P 1'
#
loop_
_entity.id
_entity.type
_entity.pdbx_description
1 polymer ?
#
loop_
_entity_poly.entity_id
_entity_poly.type
_entity_poly.pdbx_seq_one_letter_code
_entity_poly.pdbx_strand_id
1 'polypeptide(L)'
;MTDYGEEQRNELEALEAIYPDSFTVLLENPSSFTITVTSEAGENEETVQTTLKFTYSETYPDEAPLYEIFSQENLEDNDVSDILKLLALQSEENLGMVGMVVHIFNPSTCEAELGRSLCV
;
A
#
# COMPACT_ATOMS: atom_id res chain seq x y z
N MET A 1 4.93 15.43 21.83
CA MET A 1 6.04 14.82 21.07
C MET A 1 5.42 13.57 20.50
N THR A 2 5.00 13.64 19.24
CA THR A 2 4.43 12.48 18.53
C THR A 2 5.59 11.53 18.28
N ASP A 3 5.52 10.32 18.82
CA ASP A 3 6.54 9.31 18.57
C ASP A 3 6.15 8.57 17.29
N TYR A 4 6.55 9.15 16.15
CA TYR A 4 6.26 8.61 14.82
C TYR A 4 6.77 7.17 14.67
N GLY A 5 7.88 6.83 15.33
CA GLY A 5 8.44 5.47 15.30
C GLY A 5 7.57 4.44 16.02
N GLU A 6 6.90 4.80 17.13
CA GLU A 6 5.90 3.94 17.76
C GLU A 6 4.66 3.74 16.88
N GLU A 7 4.13 4.81 16.27
CA GLU A 7 2.96 4.70 15.39
C GLU A 7 3.23 3.85 14.15
N GLN A 8 4.38 4.07 13.51
CA GLN A 8 4.83 3.28 12.36
C GLN A 8 4.95 1.79 12.70
N ARG A 9 5.53 1.45 13.87
CA ARG A 9 5.66 0.06 14.30
C ARG A 9 4.30 -0.59 14.57
N ASN A 10 3.41 0.10 15.27
CA ASN A 10 2.06 -0.41 15.54
C ASN A 10 1.29 -0.65 14.23
N GLU A 11 1.42 0.25 13.24
CA GLU A 11 0.79 0.07 11.93
C GLU A 11 1.41 -1.09 11.15
N LEU A 12 2.73 -1.26 11.20
CA LEU A 12 3.45 -2.32 10.51
C LEU A 12 3.06 -3.70 11.06
N GLU A 13 2.97 -3.84 12.39
CA GLU A 13 2.44 -5.05 13.05
C GLU A 13 0.98 -5.32 12.65
N ALA A 14 0.16 -4.27 12.49
CA ALA A 14 -1.21 -4.42 12.01
C ALA A 14 -1.25 -4.88 10.55
N LEU A 15 -0.44 -4.30 9.66
CA LEU A 15 -0.36 -4.69 8.25
C LEU A 15 0.09 -6.14 8.08
N GLU A 16 1.10 -6.57 8.85
CA GLU A 16 1.55 -7.96 8.85
C GLU A 16 0.44 -8.92 9.28
N ALA A 17 -0.40 -8.51 10.24
CA ALA A 17 -1.53 -9.32 10.70
C ALA A 17 -2.74 -9.30 9.76
N ILE A 18 -2.99 -8.19 9.06
CA ILE A 18 -4.12 -8.03 8.13
C ILE A 18 -3.80 -8.70 6.78
N TYR A 19 -2.58 -8.53 6.29
CA TYR A 19 -2.14 -8.99 4.97
C TYR A 19 -0.92 -9.92 5.02
N PRO A 20 -0.91 -11.00 5.82
CA PRO A 20 0.29 -11.82 6.02
C PRO A 20 0.84 -12.46 4.75
N ASP A 21 -0.02 -12.76 3.77
CA ASP A 21 0.36 -13.38 2.49
C ASP A 21 0.82 -12.35 1.46
N SER A 22 0.35 -11.10 1.55
CA SER A 22 0.62 -10.04 0.59
C SER A 22 1.66 -9.02 1.07
N PHE A 23 1.88 -8.92 2.37
CA PHE A 23 2.80 -7.98 3.00
C PHE A 23 4.13 -8.67 3.32
N THR A 24 5.24 -8.00 3.05
CA THR A 24 6.58 -8.50 3.35
C THR A 24 7.45 -7.37 3.87
N VAL A 25 7.95 -7.51 5.10
CA VAL A 25 8.88 -6.55 5.69
C VAL A 25 10.27 -6.70 5.05
N LEU A 26 10.83 -5.60 4.57
CA LEU A 26 12.20 -5.56 4.04
C LEU A 26 13.19 -5.09 5.11
N LEU A 27 12.88 -3.99 5.78
CA LEU A 27 13.74 -3.34 6.78
C LEU A 27 12.88 -2.74 7.89
N GLU A 28 13.38 -2.75 9.12
CA GLU A 28 12.68 -2.14 10.26
C GLU A 28 13.21 -0.73 10.58
N ASN A 29 14.36 -0.31 10.02
CA ASN A 29 14.97 1.00 10.26
C ASN A 29 15.83 1.46 9.06
N PRO A 30 15.32 2.37 8.20
CA PRO A 30 13.95 2.87 8.14
C PRO A 30 12.96 1.78 7.75
N SER A 31 11.77 1.82 8.34
CA SER A 31 10.70 0.85 8.10
C SER A 31 10.32 0.82 6.61
N SER A 32 10.76 -0.25 5.94
CA SER A 32 10.57 -0.48 4.51
C SER A 32 9.88 -1.81 4.33
N PHE A 33 8.82 -1.86 3.55
CA PHE A 33 8.07 -3.09 3.30
C PHE A 33 7.54 -3.11 1.87
N THR A 34 7.14 -4.28 1.41
CA THR A 34 6.48 -4.46 0.12
C THR A 34 5.10 -5.05 0.32
N ILE A 35 4.14 -4.55 -0.43
CA ILE A 35 2.79 -5.09 -0.51
C ILE A 35 2.57 -5.57 -1.94
N THR A 36 2.21 -6.84 -2.06
CA THR A 36 1.83 -7.46 -3.32
C THR A 36 0.31 -7.43 -3.42
N VAL A 37 -0.16 -6.66 -4.39
CA VAL A 37 -1.56 -6.55 -4.76
C VAL A 37 -1.82 -7.44 -5.95
N THR A 38 -2.77 -8.37 -5.80
CA THR A 38 -3.20 -9.27 -6.88
C THR A 38 -4.68 -9.03 -7.12
N SER A 39 -5.07 -8.78 -8.36
CA SER A 39 -6.48 -8.71 -8.72
C SER A 39 -7.11 -10.09 -8.74
N GLU A 40 -8.40 -10.17 -8.46
CA GLU A 40 -9.17 -11.39 -8.68
C GLU A 40 -9.05 -11.82 -10.16
N ALA A 41 -8.84 -13.12 -10.39
CA ALA A 41 -8.73 -13.70 -11.72
C ALA A 41 -10.00 -13.38 -12.52
N GLY A 42 -9.85 -12.66 -13.64
CA GLY A 42 -10.97 -12.40 -14.53
C GLY A 42 -11.50 -13.70 -15.17
N GLU A 43 -12.54 -13.58 -15.99
CA GLU A 43 -13.15 -14.72 -16.71
C GLU A 43 -12.16 -15.53 -17.57
N ASN A 44 -10.98 -14.97 -17.89
CA ASN A 44 -9.92 -15.61 -18.67
C ASN A 44 -8.81 -16.26 -17.84
N GLU A 45 -8.96 -16.37 -16.50
CA GLU A 45 -7.91 -16.87 -15.59
C GLU A 45 -6.62 -16.02 -15.57
N GLU A 46 -6.62 -14.84 -16.20
CA GLU A 46 -5.51 -13.88 -16.15
C GLU A 46 -5.63 -13.04 -14.88
N THR A 47 -4.69 -13.23 -13.96
CA THR A 47 -4.52 -12.40 -12.76
C THR A 47 -3.46 -11.36 -12.99
N VAL A 48 -3.77 -10.12 -12.63
CA VAL A 48 -2.79 -9.04 -12.61
C VAL A 48 -2.21 -8.90 -11.21
N GLN A 49 -0.89 -8.72 -11.11
CA GLN A 49 -0.20 -8.61 -9.83
C GLN A 49 0.81 -7.46 -9.87
N THR A 50 0.86 -6.65 -8.82
CA THR A 50 1.89 -5.63 -8.63
C THR A 50 2.43 -5.66 -7.23
N THR A 51 3.74 -5.55 -7.10
CA THR A 51 4.44 -5.42 -5.84
C THR A 51 4.89 -3.98 -5.69
N LEU A 52 4.30 -3.30 -4.71
CA LEU A 52 4.59 -1.92 -4.34
C LEU A 52 5.48 -1.92 -3.11
N LYS A 53 6.60 -1.21 -3.17
CA LYS A 53 7.49 -1.00 -2.04
C LYS A 53 7.15 0.33 -1.37
N PHE A 54 6.87 0.28 -0.08
CA PHE A 54 6.64 1.44 0.77
C PHE A 54 7.82 1.66 1.70
N THR A 55 8.19 2.92 1.89
CA THR A 55 9.24 3.35 2.83
C THR A 55 8.66 4.48 3.68
N TYR A 56 8.52 4.22 4.98
CA TYR A 56 8.04 5.24 5.92
C TYR A 56 9.08 6.36 6.06
N SER A 57 8.60 7.61 6.01
CA SER A 57 9.39 8.79 6.30
C SER A 57 9.49 8.99 7.83
N GLU A 58 10.49 9.76 8.27
CA GLU A 58 10.65 10.09 9.70
C GLU A 58 9.47 10.91 10.26
N THR A 59 8.69 11.53 9.37
CA THR A 59 7.53 12.36 9.65
C THR A 59 6.19 11.67 9.39
N TYR A 60 6.17 10.42 8.92
CA TYR A 60 4.92 9.67 8.72
C TYR A 60 4.19 9.43 10.06
N PRO A 61 2.86 9.67 10.16
CA PRO A 61 1.87 9.86 9.09
C PRO A 61 1.61 11.32 8.64
N ASP A 62 2.37 12.29 9.15
CA ASP A 62 2.25 13.73 8.79
C ASP A 62 2.69 13.98 7.33
N GLU A 63 3.62 13.17 6.82
CA GLU A 63 4.05 13.14 5.43
C GLU A 63 3.78 11.76 4.82
N ALA A 64 3.40 11.74 3.54
CA ALA A 64 3.12 10.49 2.84
C ALA A 64 4.38 9.61 2.75
N PRO A 65 4.24 8.28 2.84
CA PRO A 65 5.38 7.39 2.66
C PRO A 65 5.84 7.41 1.21
N LEU A 66 7.10 7.05 0.98
CA LEU A 66 7.63 6.85 -0.36
C LEU A 66 7.16 5.50 -0.89
N TYR A 67 6.45 5.48 -2.01
CA TYR A 67 6.03 4.27 -2.70
C TYR A 67 6.70 4.14 -4.07
N GLU A 68 7.21 2.95 -4.37
CA GLU A 68 7.91 2.60 -5.60
C GLU A 68 7.39 1.27 -6.16
N ILE A 69 7.35 1.10 -7.48
CA ILE A 69 7.00 -0.19 -8.09
C ILE A 69 8.23 -1.10 -7.98
N PHE A 70 8.09 -2.17 -7.21
CA PHE A 70 9.14 -3.18 -7.09
C PHE A 70 9.05 -4.21 -8.22
N SER A 71 7.82 -4.63 -8.58
CA SER A 71 7.56 -5.57 -9.67
C SER A 71 6.13 -5.43 -10.15
N GLN A 72 5.88 -5.67 -11.43
CA GLN A 72 4.54 -5.70 -12.00
C GLN A 72 4.44 -6.91 -12.95
N GLU A 73 3.33 -7.62 -12.90
CA GLU A 73 3.06 -8.83 -13.67
C GLU A 73 1.64 -8.72 -14.26
N ASN A 74 1.55 -8.89 -15.59
CA ASN A 74 0.33 -8.66 -16.36
C ASN A 74 -0.29 -7.26 -16.22
N LEU A 75 0.49 -6.25 -15.80
CA LEU A 75 0.08 -4.85 -15.73
C LEU A 75 0.85 -3.99 -16.74
N GLU A 76 0.12 -3.13 -17.45
CA GLU A 76 0.74 -2.14 -18.31
C GLU A 76 1.29 -0.98 -17.47
N ASP A 77 2.32 -0.31 -18.00
CA ASP A 77 2.94 0.86 -17.36
C ASP A 77 1.92 1.99 -17.12
N ASN A 78 0.88 2.06 -17.97
CA ASN A 78 -0.20 3.02 -17.78
C ASN A 78 -1.03 2.72 -16.52
N ASP A 79 -1.49 1.47 -16.34
CA ASP A 79 -2.26 1.06 -15.15
C ASP A 79 -1.45 1.30 -13.88
N VAL A 80 -0.16 0.96 -13.93
CA VAL A 80 0.78 1.19 -12.84
C VAL A 80 0.91 2.66 -12.48
N SER A 81 1.05 3.53 -13.48
CA SER A 81 1.05 4.97 -13.23
C SER A 81 -0.27 5.45 -12.61
N ASP A 82 -1.41 4.88 -13.00
CA ASP A 82 -2.70 5.26 -12.46
C ASP A 82 -2.90 4.77 -11.02
N ILE A 83 -2.44 3.56 -10.70
CA ILE A 83 -2.37 3.03 -9.32
C ILE A 83 -1.54 3.96 -8.43
N LEU A 84 -0.34 4.35 -8.86
CA LEU A 84 0.52 5.24 -8.09
C LEU A 84 -0.12 6.61 -7.86
N LYS A 85 -0.82 7.16 -8.86
CA LYS A 85 -1.56 8.42 -8.71
C LYS A 85 -2.72 8.28 -7.73
N LEU A 86 -3.43 7.16 -7.75
CA LEU A 86 -4.55 6.92 -6.83
C LEU A 86 -4.06 6.73 -5.40
N LEU A 87 -2.96 5.98 -5.20
CA LEU A 87 -2.27 5.88 -3.92
C LEU A 87 -1.82 7.24 -3.41
N ALA A 88 -1.27 8.09 -4.28
CA ALA A 88 -0.89 9.45 -3.94
C ALA A 88 -2.09 10.26 -3.46
N LEU A 89 -3.17 10.26 -4.24
CA LEU A 89 -4.42 10.94 -3.92
C LEU A 89 -4.99 10.50 -2.57
N GLN A 90 -5.12 9.18 -2.36
CA GLN A 90 -5.66 8.68 -1.09
C GLN A 90 -4.72 8.96 0.08
N SER A 91 -3.41 8.93 -0.14
CA SER A 91 -2.43 9.32 0.88
C SER A 91 -2.59 10.79 1.23
N GLU A 92 -2.65 11.68 0.24
CA GLU A 92 -2.82 13.13 0.43
C GLU A 92 -4.12 13.47 1.16
N GLU A 93 -5.24 12.82 0.80
CA GLU A 93 -6.54 13.04 1.45
C GLU A 93 -6.57 12.52 2.91
N ASN A 94 -5.79 11.48 3.21
CA ASN A 94 -5.70 10.88 4.54
C ASN A 94 -4.42 11.28 5.31
N LEU A 95 -3.70 12.33 4.86
CA LEU A 95 -2.50 12.84 5.53
C LEU A 95 -2.80 13.20 6.99
N GLY A 96 -1.89 12.80 7.89
CA GLY A 96 -2.03 13.02 9.32
C GLY A 96 -3.00 12.06 10.02
N MET A 97 -3.56 11.06 9.33
CA MET A 97 -4.31 9.97 9.95
C MET A 97 -3.40 8.76 10.19
N VAL A 98 -3.35 8.29 11.45
CA VAL A 98 -2.64 7.05 11.79
C VAL A 98 -3.31 5.86 11.11
N GLY A 99 -2.55 4.93 10.53
CA GLY A 99 -3.13 3.82 9.78
C GLY A 99 -3.53 4.19 8.35
N MET A 100 -2.97 5.26 7.78
CA MET A 100 -3.25 5.67 6.39
C MET A 100 -3.00 4.51 5.42
N VAL A 101 -1.85 3.83 5.49
CA VAL A 101 -1.56 2.72 4.57
C VAL A 101 -2.57 1.59 4.76
N VAL A 102 -2.89 1.23 6.01
CA VAL A 102 -3.95 0.26 6.32
C VAL A 102 -5.29 0.69 5.73
N HIS A 103 -5.62 1.97 5.76
CA HIS A 103 -6.87 2.50 5.23
C HIS A 103 -6.93 2.47 3.70
N ILE A 104 -5.84 2.82 3.03
CA ILE A 104 -5.74 2.83 1.56
C ILE A 104 -5.91 1.42 0.99
N PHE A 105 -5.31 0.42 1.65
CA PHE A 105 -5.39 -0.98 1.23
C PHE A 105 -6.65 -1.69 1.73
N ASN A 106 -7.47 -1.04 2.56
CA ASN A 106 -8.69 -1.66 3.07
C ASN A 106 -9.65 -1.96 1.90
N PRO A 107 -10.16 -3.20 1.77
CA PRO A 107 -11.05 -3.58 0.67
C PRO A 107 -12.28 -2.68 0.56
N SER A 108 -12.78 -2.14 1.67
CA SER A 108 -13.94 -1.22 1.66
C SER A 108 -13.65 0.12 0.98
N THR A 109 -12.44 0.66 1.16
CA THR A 109 -12.01 1.93 0.56
C THR A 109 -11.49 1.71 -0.85
N CYS A 110 -10.79 0.60 -1.07
CA CYS A 110 -10.30 0.17 -2.37
C CYS A 110 -11.44 -0.12 -3.37
N GLU A 111 -12.50 -0.83 -2.99
CA GLU A 111 -13.63 -1.07 -3.90
C GLU A 111 -14.36 0.22 -4.30
N ALA A 112 -14.39 1.22 -3.41
CA ALA A 112 -15.08 2.48 -3.62
C ALA A 112 -14.29 3.45 -4.52
N GLU A 113 -12.96 3.49 -4.40
CA GLU A 113 -12.12 4.54 -4.99
C GLU A 113 -11.12 4.02 -6.04
N LEU A 114 -10.58 2.79 -5.87
CA LEU A 114 -9.57 2.20 -6.76
C LEU A 114 -10.19 1.37 -7.89
N GLY A 115 -11.48 1.08 -7.82
CA GLY A 115 -12.12 0.07 -8.68
C GLY A 115 -11.60 -1.32 -8.32
N ARG A 116 -12.43 -2.36 -8.50
CA ARG A 116 -12.20 -3.75 -8.07
C ARG A 116 -10.85 -4.41 -8.43
N SER A 117 -9.99 -3.76 -9.21
CA SER A 117 -8.77 -4.33 -9.78
C SER A 117 -7.57 -4.39 -8.82
N LEU A 118 -7.62 -3.82 -7.61
CA LEU A 118 -6.46 -3.75 -6.71
C LEU A 118 -6.75 -4.05 -5.23
N CYS A 119 -7.86 -4.70 -4.92
CA CYS A 119 -8.21 -4.97 -3.53
C CYS A 119 -7.65 -6.34 -3.11
N VAL A 120 -6.82 -6.33 -2.05
CA VAL A 120 -6.28 -7.52 -1.37
C VAL A 120 -7.23 -7.96 -0.27
#